data_AF-A0A427AV26-F1
#
_entry.id   AF-A0A427AV26-F1
#
_cell.length_a   1.000
_cell.length_b   1.000
_cell.length_c   1.000
_cell.angle_alpha   90.00
_cell.angle_beta   90.00
_cell.angle_gamma   90.00
#
_symmetry.space_group_name_H-M   'P 1'
#
loop_
_entity.id
_entity.type
_entity.pdbx_description
1 polymer ?
#
loop_
_entity_poly.entity_id
_entity_poly.type
_entity_poly.pdbx_seq_one_letter_code
_entity_poly.pdbx_strand_id
1 'polypeptide(L)'
;WSSAAWGNHGDRIDGPGEVDHDYAYVCDVLRVSDRNGEASDAVYTILEKRCCRHRGASSAARLHRRLLFDAVAEILERSRRVCPWEAFSRAGPPPADGGEEVVRQVWTEVRRIREQMAADDQDGAACAAVRKDMTARHAEGWSLPAVEISDAVLLIERLIFKDLVVETIRALADAGNESRPLLSRRKLLF
;
A
#
# COMPACT_ATOMS: atom_id res chain seq x y z
N TRP A 1 47.25 5.76 -35.67
CA TRP A 1 45.87 5.31 -35.40
C TRP A 1 45.94 3.90 -34.87
N SER A 2 45.53 3.68 -33.61
CA SER A 2 45.54 2.36 -32.98
C SER A 2 44.11 2.01 -32.60
N SER A 3 43.52 1.04 -33.30
CA SER A 3 42.24 0.43 -32.95
C SER A 3 42.47 -0.59 -31.85
N ALA A 4 41.97 -0.31 -30.65
CA ALA A 4 41.80 -1.33 -29.61
C ALA A 4 40.45 -2.02 -29.83
N ALA A 5 40.49 -3.30 -30.20
CA ALA A 5 39.33 -4.17 -30.20
C ALA A 5 38.90 -4.42 -28.76
N TRP A 6 37.66 -4.05 -28.42
CA TRP A 6 37.07 -4.38 -27.13
C TRP A 6 36.53 -5.80 -27.24
N GLY A 7 37.15 -6.71 -26.49
CA GLY A 7 36.70 -8.08 -26.36
C GLY A 7 35.33 -8.14 -25.71
N ASN A 8 34.41 -8.85 -26.38
CA ASN A 8 33.17 -9.33 -25.78
C ASN A 8 33.53 -10.21 -24.59
N HIS A 9 33.20 -9.76 -23.38
CA HIS A 9 33.29 -10.59 -22.19
C HIS A 9 31.95 -10.60 -21.47
N GLY A 10 31.32 -11.78 -21.48
CA GLY A 10 30.40 -12.19 -20.43
C GLY A 10 28.91 -12.05 -20.74
N ASP A 11 28.44 -12.84 -21.70
CA ASP A 11 27.16 -13.52 -21.51
C ASP A 11 27.28 -14.37 -20.23
N ARG A 12 26.73 -13.87 -19.12
CA ARG A 12 26.63 -14.62 -17.87
C ARG A 12 25.21 -15.13 -17.76
N ILE A 13 25.09 -16.41 -18.08
CA ILE A 13 23.91 -17.23 -17.86
C ILE A 13 23.54 -17.19 -16.37
N ASP A 14 22.35 -16.65 -16.09
CA ASP A 14 21.70 -16.68 -14.78
C ASP A 14 21.49 -18.15 -14.34
N GLY A 15 22.18 -18.54 -13.28
CA GLY A 15 21.96 -19.81 -12.60
C GLY A 15 20.78 -19.71 -11.61
N PRO A 16 19.97 -20.77 -11.43
CA PRO A 16 18.85 -20.77 -10.51
C PRO A 16 19.38 -20.90 -9.08
N GLY A 17 19.65 -19.77 -8.41
CA GLY A 17 20.13 -19.78 -7.04
C GLY A 17 20.78 -18.48 -6.55
N GLU A 18 21.07 -17.51 -7.41
CA GLU A 18 21.45 -16.18 -6.93
C GLU A 18 20.19 -15.45 -6.45
N VAL A 19 20.09 -15.28 -5.13
CA VAL A 19 19.09 -14.38 -4.54
C VAL A 19 19.30 -13.02 -5.18
N ASP A 20 18.32 -12.58 -5.99
CA ASP A 20 18.35 -11.28 -6.63
C ASP A 20 18.65 -10.24 -5.56
N HIS A 21 19.81 -9.60 -5.70
CA HIS A 21 20.32 -8.69 -4.71
C HIS A 21 19.45 -7.45 -4.57
N ASP A 22 18.69 -7.11 -5.62
CA ASP A 22 17.70 -6.06 -5.58
C ASP A 22 16.48 -6.52 -4.79
N TYR A 23 16.04 -7.79 -4.94
CA TYR A 23 14.97 -8.37 -4.14
C TYR A 23 15.33 -8.39 -2.64
N ALA A 24 16.54 -8.83 -2.30
CA ALA A 24 17.03 -8.82 -0.93
C ALA A 24 17.08 -7.39 -0.35
N TYR A 25 17.50 -6.42 -1.17
CA TYR A 25 17.51 -5.01 -0.78
C TYR A 25 16.09 -4.47 -0.55
N VAL A 26 15.14 -4.77 -1.43
CA VAL A 26 13.72 -4.39 -1.27
C VAL A 26 13.14 -4.98 0.02
N CYS A 27 13.43 -6.25 0.33
CA CYS A 27 13.03 -6.87 1.60
C CYS A 27 13.57 -6.11 2.81
N ASP A 28 14.84 -5.69 2.75
CA ASP A 28 15.47 -4.90 3.81
C ASP A 28 14.84 -3.51 3.94
N VAL A 29 14.51 -2.84 2.83
CA VAL A 29 13.79 -1.55 2.83
C VAL A 29 12.44 -1.69 3.54
N LEU A 30 11.65 -2.71 3.18
CA LEU A 30 10.34 -2.95 3.78
C LEU A 30 10.44 -3.25 5.28
N ARG A 31 11.37 -4.10 5.68
CA ARG A 31 11.61 -4.44 7.09
C ARG A 31 12.00 -3.24 7.95
N VAL A 32 12.88 -2.38 7.45
CA VAL A 32 13.30 -1.19 8.22
C VAL A 32 12.20 -0.12 8.21
N SER A 33 11.48 0.04 7.10
CA SER A 33 10.37 1.00 7.00
C SER A 33 9.20 0.64 7.91
N ASP A 34 8.87 -0.65 8.04
CA ASP A 34 7.83 -1.13 8.96
C ASP A 34 8.14 -0.77 10.42
N ARG A 35 9.40 -0.93 10.83
CA ARG A 35 9.86 -0.56 12.19
C ARG A 35 9.87 0.95 12.45
N ASN A 36 10.05 1.74 11.40
CA ASN A 36 10.16 3.20 11.48
C ASN A 36 8.83 3.91 11.18
N GLY A 37 7.79 3.18 10.78
CA GLY A 37 6.49 3.73 10.40
C GLY A 37 6.46 4.39 9.02
N GLU A 38 7.61 4.65 8.38
CA GLU A 38 7.71 5.25 7.04
C GLU A 38 9.08 4.96 6.38
N ALA A 39 9.11 5.03 5.04
CA ALA A 39 10.33 4.95 4.25
C ALA A 39 10.96 6.34 4.07
N SER A 40 11.62 6.86 5.12
CA SER A 40 12.23 8.20 5.13
C SER A 40 13.72 8.19 4.78
N ASP A 41 14.31 9.37 4.56
CA ASP A 41 15.75 9.49 4.28
C ASP A 41 16.63 8.92 5.41
N ALA A 42 16.14 8.95 6.66
CA ALA A 42 16.79 8.29 7.78
C ALA A 42 16.88 6.76 7.57
N VAL A 43 15.82 6.12 7.08
CA VAL A 43 15.81 4.69 6.71
C VAL A 43 16.85 4.41 5.62
N TYR A 44 16.89 5.26 4.58
CA TYR A 44 17.89 5.15 3.52
C TYR A 44 19.32 5.23 4.08
N THR A 45 19.62 6.20 4.96
CA THR A 45 20.97 6.31 5.54
C THR A 45 21.37 5.09 6.38
N ILE A 46 20.42 4.45 7.07
CA ILE A 46 20.66 3.22 7.84
C ILE A 46 21.03 2.07 6.90
N LEU A 47 20.27 1.90 5.83
CA LEU A 47 20.49 0.87 4.82
C LEU A 47 21.79 1.10 4.05
N GLU A 48 22.07 2.35 3.66
CA GLU A 48 23.31 2.73 2.98
C GLU A 48 24.53 2.41 3.83
N LYS A 49 24.51 2.75 5.13
CA LYS A 49 25.58 2.42 6.07
C LYS A 49 25.77 0.90 6.22
N ARG A 50 24.72 0.10 6.11
CA ARG A 50 24.81 -1.38 6.15
C ARG A 50 25.44 -1.90 4.86
N CYS A 51 24.94 -1.48 3.71
CA CYS A 51 25.43 -1.94 2.42
C CYS A 51 26.88 -1.50 2.12
N CYS A 52 27.30 -0.29 2.49
CA CYS A 52 28.69 0.16 2.36
C CYS A 52 29.69 -0.73 3.14
N ARG A 53 29.24 -1.36 4.23
CA ARG A 53 30.06 -2.29 5.02
C ARG A 53 30.21 -3.68 4.40
N HIS A 54 29.28 -4.08 3.50
CA HIS A 54 29.19 -5.45 3.00
C HIS A 54 29.32 -5.61 1.48
N ARG A 55 29.02 -4.56 0.69
CA ARG A 55 28.76 -4.69 -0.76
C ARG A 55 29.49 -3.68 -1.64
N GLY A 56 30.37 -2.87 -1.04
CA GLY A 56 31.19 -1.88 -1.74
C GLY A 56 30.51 -0.52 -1.93
N ALA A 57 31.33 0.54 -1.98
CA ALA A 57 30.89 1.94 -1.99
C ALA A 57 30.93 2.59 -3.39
N SER A 58 30.79 1.80 -4.46
CA SER A 58 30.85 2.38 -5.81
C SER A 58 29.71 3.39 -6.02
N SER A 59 30.02 4.51 -6.69
CA SER A 59 29.02 5.55 -6.91
C SER A 59 27.80 5.03 -7.68
N ALA A 60 28.03 4.15 -8.66
CA ALA A 60 26.96 3.51 -9.43
C ALA A 60 26.08 2.60 -8.57
N ALA A 61 26.66 1.75 -7.71
CA ALA A 61 25.87 0.87 -6.83
C ALA A 61 25.08 1.65 -5.77
N ARG A 62 25.59 2.79 -5.33
CA ARG A 62 24.87 3.72 -4.44
C ARG A 62 23.70 4.39 -5.15
N LEU A 63 23.90 4.87 -6.38
CA LEU A 63 22.82 5.45 -7.19
C LEU A 63 21.72 4.42 -7.48
N HIS A 64 22.08 3.19 -7.84
CA HIS A 64 21.14 2.09 -8.05
C HIS A 64 20.29 1.81 -6.80
N ARG A 65 20.95 1.69 -5.63
CA ARG A 65 20.25 1.47 -4.35
C ARG A 65 19.39 2.66 -3.94
N ARG A 66 19.76 3.88 -4.32
CA ARG A 66 18.91 5.06 -4.14
C ARG A 66 17.66 4.99 -5.00
N LEU A 67 17.81 4.68 -6.29
CA LEU A 67 16.67 4.54 -7.21
C LEU A 67 15.69 3.45 -6.74
N LEU A 68 16.21 2.30 -6.33
CA LEU A 68 15.38 1.23 -5.75
C LEU A 68 14.69 1.66 -4.46
N PHE A 69 15.39 2.37 -3.57
CA PHE A 69 14.79 2.89 -2.35
C PHE A 69 13.67 3.88 -2.65
N ASP A 70 13.92 4.85 -3.52
CA ASP A 70 12.95 5.89 -3.88
C ASP A 70 11.72 5.26 -4.55
N ALA A 71 11.89 4.27 -5.42
CA ALA A 71 10.79 3.52 -6.04
C ALA A 71 9.95 2.75 -5.00
N VAL A 72 10.59 2.06 -4.04
CA VAL A 72 9.86 1.36 -2.97
C VAL A 72 9.13 2.35 -2.08
N ALA A 73 9.77 3.47 -1.71
CA ALA A 73 9.15 4.51 -0.89
C ALA A 73 7.93 5.12 -1.60
N GLU A 74 8.03 5.37 -2.90
CA GLU A 74 6.92 5.88 -3.72
C GLU A 74 5.76 4.87 -3.79
N ILE A 75 6.03 3.58 -4.00
CA ILE A 75 5.00 2.52 -4.02
C ILE A 75 4.30 2.44 -2.66
N LEU A 76 5.06 2.48 -1.56
CA LEU A 76 4.50 2.48 -0.21
C LEU A 76 3.66 3.73 0.05
N GLU A 77 4.13 4.90 -0.36
CA GLU A 77 3.40 6.15 -0.21
C GLU A 77 2.10 6.13 -1.03
N ARG A 78 2.14 5.64 -2.27
CA ARG A 78 0.93 5.45 -3.10
C ARG A 78 -0.06 4.49 -2.44
N SER A 79 0.43 3.42 -1.81
CA SER A 79 -0.41 2.47 -1.06
C SER A 79 -1.02 3.06 0.22
N ARG A 80 -0.41 4.10 0.80
CA ARG A 80 -0.92 4.84 1.97
C ARG A 80 -1.90 5.94 1.58
N ARG A 81 -1.75 6.49 0.37
CA ARG A 81 -2.63 7.52 -0.23
C ARG A 81 -3.92 6.96 -0.82
N VAL A 82 -4.06 5.64 -0.83
CA VAL A 82 -5.36 4.95 -0.89
C VAL A 82 -6.28 5.67 0.09
N CYS A 83 -7.29 6.39 -0.42
CA CYS A 83 -8.22 7.13 0.42
C CYS A 83 -8.90 6.18 1.45
N PRO A 84 -9.67 6.73 2.40
CA PRO A 84 -10.24 5.91 3.46
C PRO A 84 -11.16 4.76 2.97
N TRP A 85 -11.78 4.89 1.79
CA TRP A 85 -12.79 3.96 1.24
C TRP A 85 -12.28 2.56 0.81
N GLU A 86 -11.42 2.40 -0.18
CA GLU A 86 -10.53 1.24 -0.44
C GLU A 86 -9.89 0.65 0.82
N ALA A 87 -9.53 1.44 1.86
CA ALA A 87 -9.05 0.87 3.11
C ALA A 87 -10.17 0.10 3.86
N PHE A 88 -11.41 0.60 3.82
CA PHE A 88 -12.60 -0.14 4.27
C PHE A 88 -12.93 -1.33 3.36
N SER A 89 -12.84 -1.19 2.03
CA SER A 89 -13.10 -2.29 1.06
C SER A 89 -12.10 -3.43 1.19
N ARG A 90 -10.85 -3.11 1.54
CA ARG A 90 -9.73 -4.04 1.72
C ARG A 90 -9.65 -4.61 3.13
N ALA A 91 -10.49 -4.15 4.06
CA ALA A 91 -10.66 -4.74 5.39
C ALA A 91 -11.45 -6.06 5.33
N GLY A 92 -10.95 -7.01 4.53
CA GLY A 92 -11.17 -8.43 4.81
C GLY A 92 -10.43 -8.84 6.10
N PRO A 93 -10.68 -10.04 6.64
CA PRO A 93 -9.96 -10.53 7.80
C PRO A 93 -8.44 -10.42 7.57
N PRO A 94 -7.67 -9.95 8.57
CA PRO A 94 -6.24 -9.73 8.38
C PRO A 94 -5.56 -11.03 7.95
N PRO A 95 -4.79 -11.04 6.85
CA PRO A 95 -4.02 -12.21 6.50
C PRO A 95 -2.99 -12.48 7.59
N ALA A 96 -2.83 -13.75 7.96
CA ALA A 96 -1.90 -14.19 9.00
C ALA A 96 -0.42 -13.86 8.67
N ASP A 97 -0.09 -13.62 7.39
CA ASP A 97 1.25 -13.31 6.87
C ASP A 97 1.32 -11.96 6.15
N GLY A 98 0.76 -10.91 6.76
CA GLY A 98 0.69 -9.56 6.17
C GLY A 98 2.01 -8.97 5.64
N GLY A 99 3.17 -9.45 6.10
CA GLY A 99 4.48 -9.02 5.63
C GLY A 99 4.91 -9.62 4.27
N GLU A 100 4.59 -10.88 4.00
CA GLU A 100 5.02 -11.56 2.76
C GLU A 100 4.25 -11.06 1.54
N GLU A 101 2.96 -10.80 1.70
CA GLU A 101 2.10 -10.28 0.65
C GLU A 101 2.50 -8.85 0.22
N VAL A 102 2.90 -8.00 1.17
CA VAL A 102 3.40 -6.65 0.88
C VAL A 102 4.72 -6.71 0.10
N VAL A 103 5.64 -7.60 0.50
CA VAL A 103 6.91 -7.81 -0.22
C VAL A 103 6.64 -8.27 -1.64
N ARG A 104 5.73 -9.23 -1.83
CA ARG A 104 5.35 -9.75 -3.15
C ARG A 104 4.77 -8.65 -4.04
N GLN A 105 3.83 -7.86 -3.51
CA GLN A 105 3.18 -6.76 -4.24
C GLN A 105 4.19 -5.68 -4.63
N VAL A 106 5.01 -5.20 -3.69
CA VAL A 106 6.03 -4.19 -3.95
C VAL A 106 7.03 -4.69 -4.97
N TRP A 107 7.48 -5.95 -4.85
CA TRP A 107 8.43 -6.54 -5.80
C TRP A 107 7.87 -6.67 -7.21
N THR A 108 6.59 -7.02 -7.36
CA THR A 108 5.95 -7.08 -8.69
C THR A 108 5.90 -5.72 -9.38
N GLU A 109 5.61 -4.66 -8.63
CA GLU A 109 5.58 -3.28 -9.17
C GLU A 109 6.98 -2.78 -9.51
N VAL A 110 7.98 -3.04 -8.65
CA VAL A 110 9.39 -2.70 -8.95
C VAL A 110 9.85 -3.37 -10.25
N ARG A 111 9.51 -4.64 -10.45
CA ARG A 111 9.86 -5.37 -11.69
C ARG A 111 9.17 -4.76 -12.90
N ARG A 112 7.87 -4.45 -12.78
CA ARG A 112 7.09 -3.79 -13.84
C ARG A 112 7.72 -2.45 -14.25
N ILE A 113 8.13 -1.63 -13.29
CA ILE A 113 8.78 -0.33 -13.56
C ILE A 113 10.10 -0.55 -14.32
N ARG A 114 10.90 -1.53 -13.91
CA ARG A 114 12.17 -1.86 -14.59
C ARG A 114 11.96 -2.35 -16.02
N GLU A 115 10.98 -3.22 -16.24
CA GLU A 115 10.64 -3.75 -17.57
C GLU A 115 10.18 -2.62 -18.52
N GLN A 116 9.41 -1.65 -18.01
CA GLN A 116 8.99 -0.48 -18.80
C GLN A 116 10.17 0.43 -19.17
N MET A 117 11.09 0.69 -18.24
CA MET A 117 12.29 1.49 -18.53
C MET A 117 13.24 0.81 -19.52
N ALA A 118 13.24 -0.52 -19.60
CA ALA A 118 14.07 -1.27 -20.55
C ALA A 118 13.48 -1.32 -21.96
N ALA A 119 12.15 -1.16 -22.09
CA ALA A 119 11.42 -1.27 -23.36
C ALA A 119 11.28 0.06 -24.11
N ASP A 120 11.32 1.19 -23.41
CA ASP A 120 11.08 2.52 -23.98
C ASP A 120 12.38 3.30 -24.26
N ASP A 121 12.41 4.09 -25.35
CA ASP A 121 13.41 5.15 -25.54
C ASP A 121 13.35 6.09 -24.33
N GLN A 122 14.50 6.38 -23.70
CA GLN A 122 14.57 7.09 -22.41
C GLN A 122 13.76 8.41 -22.35
N ASP A 123 13.71 9.13 -23.47
CA ASP A 123 12.93 10.37 -23.59
C ASP A 123 11.42 10.11 -23.75
N GLY A 124 11.06 9.04 -24.45
CA GLY A 124 9.69 8.54 -24.56
C GLY A 124 9.15 8.03 -23.23
N ALA A 125 9.97 7.28 -22.47
CA ALA A 125 9.66 6.78 -21.13
C ALA A 125 9.36 7.93 -20.15
N ALA A 126 10.22 8.96 -20.14
CA ALA A 126 10.02 10.14 -19.31
C ALA A 126 8.74 10.91 -19.69
N CYS A 127 8.53 11.14 -21.00
CA CYS A 127 7.32 11.81 -21.49
C CYS A 127 6.04 11.00 -21.20
N ALA A 128 6.10 9.66 -21.30
CA ALA A 128 5.00 8.76 -21.00
C ALA A 128 4.70 8.75 -19.49
N ALA A 129 5.72 8.72 -18.63
CA ALA A 129 5.57 8.81 -17.19
C ALA A 129 4.92 10.15 -16.78
N VAL A 130 5.39 11.28 -17.32
CA VAL A 130 4.80 12.60 -17.07
C VAL A 130 3.34 12.65 -17.55
N ARG A 131 3.05 12.13 -18.74
CA ARG A 131 1.68 12.08 -19.27
C ARG A 131 0.77 11.23 -18.40
N LYS A 132 1.27 10.07 -17.94
CA LYS A 132 0.56 9.19 -17.02
C LYS A 132 0.27 9.90 -15.70
N ASP A 133 1.24 10.61 -15.11
CA ASP A 133 1.06 11.35 -13.86
C ASP A 133 0.02 12.48 -14.00
N MET A 134 0.03 13.18 -15.14
CA MET A 134 -0.98 14.18 -15.46
C MET A 134 -2.38 13.57 -15.58
N THR A 135 -2.52 12.41 -16.25
CA THR A 135 -3.82 11.73 -16.37
C THR A 135 -4.28 11.06 -15.06
N ALA A 136 -3.34 10.52 -14.27
CA ALA A 136 -3.60 9.84 -13.00
C ALA A 136 -4.12 10.83 -11.95
N ARG A 137 -3.55 12.04 -11.86
CA ARG A 137 -4.08 13.10 -10.98
C ARG A 137 -5.51 13.52 -11.32
N HIS A 138 -5.90 13.40 -12.59
CA HIS A 138 -7.27 13.68 -13.03
C HIS A 138 -8.24 12.50 -12.84
N ALA A 139 -7.76 11.26 -12.84
CA ALA A 139 -8.58 10.05 -12.68
C ALA A 139 -8.69 9.54 -11.22
N GLU A 140 -7.69 9.82 -10.38
CA GLU A 140 -7.58 9.25 -9.03
C GLU A 140 -8.07 10.22 -7.94
N GLY A 141 -8.28 11.50 -8.27
CA GLY A 141 -8.64 12.52 -7.28
C GLY A 141 -10.06 12.42 -6.71
N TRP A 142 -11.02 11.86 -7.46
CA TRP A 142 -12.44 11.83 -7.04
C TRP A 142 -13.29 10.67 -7.57
N SER A 143 -12.75 9.74 -8.36
CA SER A 143 -13.57 8.66 -8.92
C SER A 143 -13.12 7.29 -8.45
N LEU A 144 -13.56 6.90 -7.25
CA LEU A 144 -14.08 5.51 -7.17
C LEU A 144 -15.29 5.43 -8.10
N PRO A 145 -15.55 4.26 -8.70
CA PRO A 145 -16.83 4.03 -9.36
C PRO A 145 -17.93 4.46 -8.40
N ALA A 146 -18.82 5.37 -8.83
CA ALA A 146 -19.88 5.93 -7.98
C ALA A 146 -20.73 4.86 -7.27
N VAL A 147 -20.75 3.64 -7.83
CA VAL A 147 -21.37 2.44 -7.28
C VAL A 147 -20.71 1.98 -5.96
N GLU A 148 -19.39 1.98 -5.87
CA GLU A 148 -18.66 1.54 -4.67
C GLU A 148 -18.80 2.54 -3.53
N ILE A 149 -18.85 3.84 -3.87
CA ILE A 149 -19.12 4.91 -2.90
C ILE A 149 -20.55 4.77 -2.37
N SER A 150 -21.51 4.50 -3.25
CA SER A 150 -22.92 4.33 -2.89
C SER A 150 -23.12 3.11 -1.96
N ASP A 151 -22.45 1.99 -2.24
CA ASP A 151 -22.50 0.81 -1.38
C ASP A 151 -21.88 1.05 0.01
N ALA A 152 -20.76 1.77 0.07
CA ALA A 152 -20.14 2.15 1.33
C ALA A 152 -21.03 3.11 2.15
N VAL A 153 -21.66 4.10 1.49
CA VAL A 153 -22.62 5.01 2.13
C VAL A 153 -23.81 4.23 2.69
N LEU A 154 -24.38 3.30 1.91
CA LEU A 154 -25.47 2.45 2.38
C LEU A 154 -25.08 1.56 3.57
N LEU A 155 -23.84 1.06 3.60
CA LEU A 155 -23.34 0.29 4.74
C LEU A 155 -23.23 1.16 6.01
N ILE A 156 -22.66 2.37 5.88
CA ILE A 156 -22.54 3.33 6.97
C ILE A 156 -23.93 3.73 7.49
N GLU A 157 -24.84 4.08 6.59
CA GLU A 157 -26.23 4.43 6.93
C GLU A 157 -26.92 3.28 7.69
N ARG A 158 -26.78 2.04 7.24
CA ARG A 158 -27.34 0.86 7.92
C ARG A 158 -26.77 0.66 9.31
N LEU A 159 -25.47 0.90 9.51
CA LEU A 159 -24.82 0.79 10.82
C LEU A 159 -25.31 1.87 11.78
N ILE A 160 -25.33 3.13 11.35
CA ILE A 160 -25.85 4.25 12.13
C ILE A 160 -27.32 4.02 12.50
N PHE A 161 -28.14 3.64 11.52
CA PHE A 161 -29.56 3.38 11.73
C PHE A 161 -29.79 2.23 12.72
N LYS A 162 -29.03 1.13 12.58
CA LYS A 162 -29.10 -0.01 13.51
C LYS A 162 -28.76 0.44 14.93
N ASP A 163 -27.67 1.19 15.11
CA ASP A 163 -27.25 1.64 16.45
C ASP A 163 -28.28 2.59 17.06
N LEU A 164 -28.84 3.51 16.27
CA LEU A 164 -29.89 4.43 16.70
C LEU A 164 -31.19 3.70 17.09
N VAL A 165 -31.62 2.72 16.30
CA VAL A 165 -32.81 1.90 16.61
C VAL A 165 -32.59 1.10 17.89
N VAL A 166 -31.42 0.47 18.03
CA VAL A 166 -31.09 -0.30 19.22
C VAL A 166 -31.05 0.59 20.47
N GLU A 167 -30.45 1.79 20.39
CA GLU A 167 -30.46 2.78 21.46
C GLU A 167 -31.89 3.22 21.80
N THR A 168 -32.71 3.50 20.79
CA THR A 168 -34.12 3.90 20.98
C THR A 168 -34.93 2.80 21.65
N ILE A 169 -34.78 1.54 21.23
CA ILE A 169 -35.46 0.39 21.85
C ILE A 169 -35.06 0.27 23.33
N ARG A 170 -33.77 0.41 23.65
CA ARG A 170 -33.30 0.37 25.04
C ARG A 170 -33.90 1.52 25.85
N ALA A 171 -33.82 2.75 25.34
CA ALA A 171 -34.38 3.92 26.00
C ALA A 171 -35.89 3.78 26.26
N LEU A 172 -36.65 3.23 25.31
CA LEU A 172 -38.09 2.95 25.49
C LEU A 172 -38.35 1.82 26.50
N ALA A 173 -37.54 0.77 26.50
CA ALA A 173 -37.65 -0.33 27.47
C ALA A 173 -37.37 0.17 28.90
N ASP A 174 -36.35 1.03 29.06
CA ASP A 174 -35.99 1.62 30.35
C ASP A 174 -37.06 2.61 30.83
N ALA A 175 -37.55 3.48 29.94
CA ALA A 175 -38.66 4.38 30.26
C ALA A 175 -39.95 3.64 30.63
N GLY A 176 -40.25 2.49 29.99
CA GLY A 176 -41.37 1.63 30.35
C GLY A 176 -41.22 0.94 31.72
N ASN A 177 -39.98 0.71 32.16
CA ASN A 177 -39.68 0.15 33.47
C ASN A 177 -39.74 1.19 34.60
N GLU A 178 -39.35 2.44 34.33
CA GLU A 178 -39.54 3.55 35.27
C GLU A 178 -41.01 4.02 35.34
N SER A 179 -41.76 3.87 34.25
CA SER A 179 -43.19 4.17 34.14
C SER A 179 -44.09 3.03 34.63
N ARG A 180 -43.73 2.37 35.74
CA ARG A 180 -44.69 1.57 36.53
C ARG A 180 -45.34 2.48 37.59
N PRO A 181 -46.41 3.24 37.30
CA PRO A 181 -47.42 3.38 38.33
C PRO A 181 -48.00 1.98 38.55
N LEU A 182 -48.34 1.69 39.80
CA LEU A 182 -49.19 0.57 40.18
C LEU A 182 -50.55 0.70 39.47
N LEU A 183 -50.62 0.38 38.17
CA LEU A 183 -51.88 0.30 37.44
C LEU A 183 -52.56 -0.96 37.93
N SER A 184 -53.32 -0.76 39.01
CA SER A 184 -54.35 -1.62 39.55
C SER A 184 -55.08 -2.34 38.41
N ARG A 185 -54.74 -3.61 38.21
CA ARG A 185 -55.49 -4.53 37.37
C ARG A 185 -56.94 -4.56 37.86
N ARG A 186 -57.82 -3.80 37.21
CA ARG A 186 -59.26 -3.99 37.40
C ARG A 186 -59.61 -5.32 36.76
N LYS A 187 -59.89 -6.31 37.62
CA LYS A 187 -60.52 -7.56 37.23
C LYS A 187 -61.89 -7.23 36.65
N LEU A 188 -62.15 -7.64 35.40
CA LEU A 188 -63.51 -7.82 34.92
C LEU A 188 -64.09 -8.99 35.72
N LEU A 189 -65.04 -8.67 36.60
CA LEU A 189 -66.00 -9.64 37.10
C LEU A 189 -67.19 -9.57 36.14
N PHE A 190 -67.48 -10.74 35.59
CA PHE A 190 -68.48 -11.12 34.58
C PHE A 190 -69.59 -10.12 34.25
#